data_AF-A0AAN9AYH1-F1
#
_entry.id   AF-A0AAN9AYH1-F1
#
_cell.length_a   1.000
_cell.length_b   1.000
_cell.length_c   1.000
_cell.angle_alpha   90.00
_cell.angle_beta   90.00
_cell.angle_gamma   90.00
#
_symmetry.space_group_name_H-M   'P 1'
#
loop_
_entity.id
_entity.type
_entity.pdbx_description
1 polymer ?
#
loop_
_entity_poly.entity_id
_entity_poly.type
_entity_poly.pdbx_seq_one_letter_code
_entity_poly.pdbx_strand_id
1 'polypeptide(L)'
;MMTPPPEELIWCYGAWQSGYNEMRHVTFVEGLPDVEQWTGVKRRLVIIDDLMSETNDKVTQLFTKESHHRNLSVMYIVQNLFGKNKEQRTISLNSHYLVVFKNPRDASQINHLAKQMYPGKLKYVQEAFKNAIRFTEV
;
A
#
# COMPACT_ATOMS: atom_id res chain seq x y z
N MET A 1 -0.86 -12.41 7.09
CA MET A 1 -1.97 -12.17 8.05
C MET A 1 -1.40 -11.36 9.19
N MET A 2 -1.99 -10.21 9.54
CA MET A 2 -1.53 -9.37 10.66
C MET A 2 -1.98 -10.03 11.96
N THR A 3 -1.07 -10.75 12.60
CA THR A 3 -1.35 -11.48 13.84
C THR A 3 -0.34 -11.04 14.90
N PRO A 4 -0.80 -10.54 16.07
CA PRO A 4 -2.20 -10.29 16.44
C PRO A 4 -2.83 -9.11 15.67
N PRO A 5 -4.17 -9.02 15.60
CA PRO A 5 -4.85 -7.97 14.84
C PRO A 5 -4.52 -6.57 15.37
N PRO A 6 -4.59 -5.53 14.51
CA PRO A 6 -4.42 -4.15 14.92
C PRO A 6 -5.51 -3.75 15.92
N GLU A 7 -5.13 -2.90 16.87
CA GLU A 7 -6.04 -2.31 17.86
C GLU A 7 -6.66 -1.00 17.36
N GLU A 8 -5.93 -0.28 16.51
CA GLU A 8 -6.37 0.98 15.91
C GLU A 8 -6.15 0.94 14.41
N LEU A 9 -7.12 1.47 13.68
CA LEU A 9 -7.04 1.67 12.24
C LEU A 9 -7.09 3.17 11.95
N ILE A 10 -6.04 3.67 11.32
CA ILE A 10 -5.86 5.07 10.94
C ILE A 10 -5.92 5.14 9.41
N TRP A 11 -6.84 5.93 8.88
CA TRP A 11 -7.01 6.13 7.45
C TRP A 11 -6.62 7.56 7.06
N CYS A 12 -5.48 7.67 6.41
CA CYS A 12 -4.95 8.90 5.85
C CYS A 12 -5.51 9.12 4.43
N TYR A 13 -6.12 10.27 4.17
CA TYR A 13 -6.76 10.57 2.88
C TYR A 13 -6.38 11.95 2.34
N GLY A 14 -6.37 12.11 1.01
CA GLY A 14 -6.21 13.40 0.33
C GLY A 14 -7.53 14.14 0.08
N ALA A 15 -8.59 13.40 -0.23
CA ALA A 15 -9.95 13.94 -0.41
C ALA A 15 -10.99 13.05 0.28
N TRP A 16 -12.00 13.66 0.90
CA TRP A 16 -13.09 12.93 1.55
C TRP A 16 -13.94 12.19 0.52
N GLN A 17 -14.22 10.91 0.76
CA GLN A 17 -15.07 10.07 -0.09
C GLN A 17 -16.32 9.65 0.67
N SER A 18 -17.47 9.59 -0.01
CA SER A 18 -18.74 9.22 0.63
C SER A 18 -18.71 7.84 1.29
N GLY A 19 -17.92 6.89 0.75
CA GLY A 19 -17.73 5.56 1.33
C GLY A 19 -17.11 5.56 2.73
N TYR A 20 -16.38 6.62 3.11
CA TYR A 20 -15.80 6.75 4.46
C TYR A 20 -16.88 6.87 5.54
N ASN A 21 -18.05 7.41 5.21
CA ASN A 21 -19.16 7.59 6.16
C ASN A 21 -19.70 6.27 6.71
N GLU A 22 -19.53 5.18 5.96
CA GLU A 22 -20.02 3.85 6.30
C GLU A 22 -19.00 3.07 7.15
N MET A 23 -17.73 3.49 7.14
CA MET A 23 -16.68 2.82 7.88
C MET A 23 -16.79 3.12 9.38
N ARG A 24 -16.71 2.07 10.20
CA ARG A 24 -16.72 2.15 11.67
C ARG A 24 -15.37 1.74 12.22
N HIS A 25 -15.03 2.25 13.40
CA HIS A 25 -13.77 1.96 14.09
C HIS A 25 -12.52 2.38 13.29
N VAL A 26 -12.66 3.44 12.49
CA VAL A 26 -11.59 4.05 11.70
C VAL A 26 -11.38 5.49 12.19
N THR A 27 -10.12 5.83 12.47
CA THR A 27 -9.72 7.21 12.71
C THR A 27 -9.26 7.82 11.38
N PHE A 28 -10.03 8.77 10.86
CA PHE A 28 -9.69 9.46 9.62
C PHE A 28 -8.76 10.65 9.89
N VAL A 29 -7.71 10.77 9.08
CA VAL A 29 -6.71 11.84 9.13
C VAL A 29 -6.55 12.41 7.72
N GLU A 30 -6.73 13.71 7.56
CA GLU A 30 -6.44 14.38 6.29
C GLU A 30 -4.93 14.55 6.13
N GLY A 31 -4.39 14.14 4.98
CA GLY A 31 -2.96 14.19 4.69
C GLY A 31 -2.14 13.04 5.29
N LEU A 32 -0.83 13.23 5.37
CA LEU A 32 0.11 12.21 5.84
C LEU A 32 0.06 12.03 7.37
N PRO A 33 0.31 10.81 7.88
CA PRO A 33 0.28 10.54 9.31
C PRO A 33 1.43 11.21 10.07
N ASP A 34 1.14 11.77 11.24
CA ASP A 34 2.15 12.25 12.18
C ASP A 34 2.58 11.12 13.13
N VAL A 35 3.56 10.34 12.68
CA VAL A 35 4.00 9.11 13.36
C VAL A 35 4.87 9.35 14.59
N GLU A 36 5.41 10.55 14.74
CA GLU A 36 6.27 10.92 15.86
C GLU A 36 5.51 10.85 17.19
N GLN A 37 4.20 11.10 17.15
CA GLN A 37 3.30 11.04 18.30
C GLN A 37 3.02 9.62 18.82
N TRP A 38 3.45 8.57 18.11
CA TRP A 38 3.11 7.20 18.46
C TRP A 38 4.23 6.51 19.24
N THR A 39 3.91 6.06 20.46
CA THR A 39 4.85 5.45 21.42
C THR A 39 5.11 3.96 21.21
N GLY A 40 4.53 3.33 20.19
CA GLY A 40 4.71 1.90 19.89
C GLY A 40 3.92 0.92 20.79
N VAL A 41 3.19 1.41 21.78
CA VAL A 41 2.44 0.57 22.74
C VAL A 41 1.25 -0.14 22.09
N LYS A 42 0.54 0.53 21.19
CA LYS A 42 -0.63 -0.03 20.49
C LYS A 42 -0.26 -0.54 19.11
N ARG A 43 -0.87 -1.66 18.70
CA ARG A 43 -0.80 -2.16 17.32
C ARG A 43 -1.66 -1.30 16.41
N ARG A 44 -1.06 -0.64 15.43
CA ARG A 44 -1.82 0.21 14.51
C ARG A 44 -1.72 -0.27 13.08
N LEU A 45 -2.82 -0.19 12.37
CA LEU A 45 -2.85 -0.26 10.92
C LEU A 45 -3.02 1.16 10.38
N VAL A 46 -2.05 1.62 9.60
CA VAL A 46 -2.10 2.91 8.90
C VAL A 46 -2.38 2.63 7.43
N ILE A 47 -3.46 3.18 6.91
CA ILE A 47 -3.82 3.13 5.50
C ILE A 47 -3.56 4.51 4.92
N ILE A 48 -2.73 4.59 3.90
CA ILE A 48 -2.43 5.82 3.16
C ILE A 48 -3.10 5.69 1.80
N ASP A 49 -4.16 6.46 1.58
CA ASP A 49 -4.98 6.44 0.36
C ASP A 49 -5.01 7.83 -0.30
N ASP A 50 -4.94 7.83 -1.64
CA ASP A 50 -4.97 9.05 -2.47
C ASP A 50 -3.95 10.13 -2.05
N LEU A 51 -2.79 9.71 -1.53
CA LEU A 51 -1.72 10.60 -1.05
C LEU A 51 -0.39 10.39 -1.80
N MET A 52 -0.49 9.92 -3.05
CA MET A 52 0.65 9.51 -3.85
C MET A 52 1.53 10.70 -4.27
N SER A 53 0.93 11.88 -4.49
CA SER A 53 1.63 13.13 -4.81
C SER A 53 2.29 13.78 -3.59
N GLU A 54 1.73 13.54 -2.42
CA GLU A 54 2.11 14.11 -1.13
C GLU A 54 3.18 13.26 -0.45
N THR A 55 3.33 12.02 -0.89
CA THR A 55 4.31 11.05 -0.40
C THR A 55 5.73 11.61 -0.45
N ASN A 56 6.38 11.59 0.71
CA ASN A 56 7.70 12.15 0.93
C ASN A 56 8.59 11.20 1.75
N ASP A 57 9.74 11.70 2.21
CA ASP A 57 10.68 10.93 3.01
C ASP A 57 10.06 10.37 4.29
N LYS A 58 9.05 11.01 4.90
CA LYS A 58 8.36 10.50 6.10
C LYS A 58 7.62 9.19 5.82
N VAL A 59 6.91 9.11 4.70
CA VAL A 59 6.26 7.86 4.27
C VAL A 59 7.31 6.80 4.00
N THR A 60 8.42 7.16 3.35
CA THR A 60 9.52 6.22 3.10
C THR A 60 10.13 5.66 4.40
N GLN A 61 10.24 6.48 5.45
CA GLN A 61 10.71 6.06 6.76
C GLN A 61 9.78 5.03 7.42
N LEU A 62 8.46 5.13 7.20
CA LEU A 62 7.50 4.14 7.67
C LEU A 62 7.73 2.75 7.07
N PHE A 63 8.15 2.70 5.81
CA PHE A 63 8.41 1.43 5.13
C PHE A 63 9.81 0.86 5.41
N THR A 64 10.73 1.63 6.01
CA THR A 64 12.13 1.20 6.19
C THR A 64 12.52 0.97 7.66
N LYS A 65 12.29 1.96 8.54
CA LYS A 65 12.79 1.93 9.93
C LYS A 65 11.68 2.00 10.97
N GLU A 66 10.67 2.84 10.76
CA GLU A 66 9.76 3.21 11.85
C GLU A 66 8.68 2.17 12.14
N SER A 67 8.26 1.35 11.17
CA SER A 67 7.17 0.38 11.36
C SER A 67 7.48 -0.70 12.40
N HIS A 68 8.70 -1.25 12.35
CA HIS A 68 9.13 -2.32 13.25
C HIS A 68 9.31 -1.83 14.70
N HIS A 69 9.72 -0.58 14.90
CA HIS A 69 9.94 -0.01 16.23
C HIS A 69 8.65 0.51 16.89
N ARG A 70 7.60 0.79 16.11
CA ARG A 70 6.37 1.42 16.60
C ARG A 70 5.12 0.54 16.51
N ASN A 71 5.30 -0.77 16.29
CA ASN A 71 4.19 -1.73 16.22
C ASN A 71 3.14 -1.34 15.15
N LEU A 72 3.64 -0.87 14.01
CA LEU A 72 2.82 -0.36 12.91
C LEU A 72 2.81 -1.34 11.76
N SER A 73 1.63 -1.54 11.21
CA SER A 73 1.43 -2.06 9.87
C SER A 73 0.99 -0.92 8.96
N VAL A 74 1.55 -0.87 7.75
CA VAL A 74 1.26 0.21 6.79
C VAL A 74 0.74 -0.41 5.49
N MET A 75 -0.41 0.07 5.05
CA MET A 75 -0.96 -0.17 3.72
C MET A 75 -0.89 1.14 2.94
N TYR A 76 -0.27 1.09 1.77
CA TYR A 76 -0.15 2.24 0.89
C TYR A 76 -0.83 1.92 -0.43
N ILE A 77 -1.90 2.67 -0.72
CA ILE A 77 -2.75 2.46 -1.89
C ILE A 77 -2.28 3.43 -2.97
N VAL A 78 -1.88 2.89 -4.11
CA VAL A 78 -1.36 3.67 -5.23
C VAL A 78 -2.07 3.30 -6.53
N GLN A 79 -2.28 4.30 -7.38
CA GLN A 79 -2.80 4.09 -8.73
C GLN A 79 -1.72 3.65 -9.72
N ASN A 80 -0.46 3.99 -9.44
CA ASN A 80 0.69 3.67 -10.29
C ASN A 80 1.85 3.15 -9.44
N LEU A 81 2.22 1.89 -9.65
CA LEU A 81 3.33 1.25 -8.92
C LEU A 81 4.70 1.79 -9.38
N PHE A 82 4.78 2.28 -10.63
CA PHE A 82 6.01 2.77 -11.25
C PHE A 82 5.97 4.29 -11.49
N GLY A 83 5.40 5.05 -10.55
CA GLY A 83 5.45 6.50 -10.63
C GLY A 83 6.89 7.02 -10.60
N LYS A 84 7.10 8.23 -11.11
CA LYS A 84 8.43 8.82 -11.27
C LYS A 84 9.11 9.20 -9.95
N ASN A 85 8.42 9.05 -8.82
CA ASN A 85 8.92 9.51 -7.53
C ASN A 85 9.93 8.51 -6.94
N LYS A 86 11.09 9.00 -6.47
CA LYS A 86 12.17 8.13 -5.94
C LYS A 86 11.72 7.34 -4.70
N GLU A 87 10.84 7.95 -3.91
CA GLU A 87 10.24 7.45 -2.68
C GLU A 87 9.37 6.23 -2.98
N GLN A 88 8.58 6.25 -4.06
CA GLN A 88 7.72 5.13 -4.45
C GLN A 88 8.53 3.87 -4.75
N ARG A 89 9.67 4.01 -5.44
CA ARG A 89 10.57 2.88 -5.68
C ARG A 89 11.09 2.30 -4.36
N THR A 90 11.52 3.15 -3.43
CA THR A 90 12.00 2.70 -2.12
C THR A 90 10.90 2.03 -1.31
N ILE A 91 9.69 2.62 -1.26
CA ILE A 91 8.53 2.06 -0.58
C ILE A 91 8.18 0.69 -1.17
N SER A 92 8.12 0.57 -2.51
CA SER A 92 7.82 -0.69 -3.18
C SER A 92 8.86 -1.78 -2.89
N LEU A 93 10.15 -1.43 -2.84
CA LEU A 93 11.23 -2.40 -2.55
C LEU A 93 11.24 -2.86 -1.08
N ASN A 94 10.80 -2.01 -0.15
CA ASN A 94 10.73 -2.34 1.28
C ASN A 94 9.34 -2.87 1.70
N SER A 95 8.41 -2.99 0.77
CA SER A 95 7.08 -3.56 1.04
C SER A 95 7.18 -5.08 1.16
N HIS A 96 6.75 -5.61 2.30
CA HIS A 96 6.74 -7.04 2.58
C HIS A 96 5.72 -7.81 1.72
N TYR A 97 4.62 -7.15 1.38
CA TYR A 97 3.54 -7.70 0.57
C TYR A 97 3.14 -6.69 -0.49
N LEU A 98 2.79 -7.20 -1.68
CA LEU A 98 2.25 -6.40 -2.76
C LEU A 98 0.94 -7.04 -3.22
N VAL A 99 -0.14 -6.26 -3.20
CA VAL A 99 -1.45 -6.64 -3.72
C VAL A 99 -1.68 -5.86 -5.01
N VAL A 100 -1.92 -6.56 -6.11
CA VAL A 100 -2.04 -5.95 -7.44
C VAL A 100 -3.39 -6.27 -8.05
N PHE A 101 -4.12 -5.22 -8.43
CA PHE A 101 -5.43 -5.31 -9.07
C PHE A 101 -5.34 -5.20 -10.60
N LYS A 102 -6.42 -5.56 -11.29
CA LYS A 102 -6.56 -5.38 -12.75
C LYS A 102 -6.41 -3.90 -13.10
N ASN A 103 -5.41 -3.56 -13.91
CA ASN A 103 -5.26 -2.25 -14.52
C ASN A 103 -5.30 -2.39 -16.05
N PRO A 104 -6.47 -2.20 -16.70
CA PRO A 104 -6.61 -2.36 -18.15
C PRO A 104 -5.78 -1.36 -18.95
N ARG A 105 -5.47 -0.19 -18.38
CA ARG A 105 -4.77 0.90 -19.07
C ARG A 105 -3.28 0.63 -19.21
N ASP A 106 -2.69 -0.21 -18.35
CA ASP A 106 -1.25 -0.46 -18.36
C ASP A 106 -0.90 -1.89 -17.93
N ALA A 107 -1.21 -2.85 -18.80
CA ALA A 107 -0.81 -4.25 -18.62
C ALA A 107 0.72 -4.46 -18.60
N SER A 108 1.50 -3.46 -19.05
CA SER A 108 2.95 -3.55 -19.07
C SER A 108 3.56 -3.52 -17.68
N GLN A 109 2.91 -2.86 -16.70
CA GLN A 109 3.36 -2.80 -15.31
C GLN A 109 3.53 -4.19 -14.70
N ILE A 110 2.57 -5.08 -14.94
CA ILE A 110 2.62 -6.46 -14.44
C ILE A 110 3.82 -7.20 -15.02
N ASN A 111 4.16 -6.97 -16.28
CA ASN A 111 5.32 -7.62 -16.90
C ASN A 111 6.63 -7.13 -16.30
N HIS A 112 6.75 -5.83 -16.01
CA HIS A 112 7.92 -5.26 -15.35
C HIS A 112 8.06 -5.80 -13.92
N LEU A 113 6.96 -5.80 -13.17
CA LEU A 113 6.92 -6.33 -11.81
C LEU A 113 7.28 -7.83 -11.78
N ALA A 114 6.69 -8.63 -12.67
CA ALA A 114 6.95 -10.06 -12.75
C ALA A 114 8.42 -10.37 -13.08
N LYS A 115 9.06 -9.57 -13.94
CA LYS A 115 10.50 -9.69 -14.21
C LYS A 115 11.36 -9.40 -12.97
N GLN A 116 10.95 -8.44 -12.15
CA GLN A 116 11.67 -8.07 -10.92
C GLN A 116 11.47 -9.12 -9.81
N MET A 117 10.24 -9.59 -9.60
CA MET A 117 9.90 -10.53 -8.52
C MET A 117 10.25 -11.99 -8.83
N TYR A 118 10.12 -12.41 -10.09
CA TYR A 118 10.31 -13.81 -10.51
C TYR A 118 11.15 -13.91 -11.80
N PRO A 119 12.45 -13.58 -11.73
CA PRO A 119 13.36 -13.74 -12.87
C PRO A 119 13.29 -15.17 -13.44
N GLY A 120 13.12 -15.28 -14.76
CA GLY A 120 13.02 -16.58 -15.45
C GLY A 120 11.65 -17.27 -15.38
N LYS A 121 10.67 -16.76 -14.62
CA LYS A 121 9.32 -17.35 -14.49
C LYS A 121 8.19 -16.41 -14.94
N LEU A 122 8.48 -15.50 -15.87
CA LEU A 122 7.54 -14.47 -16.33
C LEU A 122 6.18 -15.03 -16.77
N LYS A 123 6.18 -16.08 -17.61
CA LYS A 123 4.94 -16.69 -18.13
C LYS A 123 4.02 -17.18 -17.02
N TYR A 124 4.57 -17.82 -16.00
CA TYR A 124 3.80 -18.32 -14.86
C TYR A 124 3.07 -17.19 -14.13
N VAL A 125 3.75 -16.07 -13.86
CA VAL A 125 3.14 -14.91 -13.19
C VAL A 125 2.06 -14.27 -14.08
N GLN A 126 2.32 -14.13 -15.38
CA GLN A 126 1.36 -13.58 -16.34
C GLN A 126 0.07 -14.41 -16.41
N GLU A 127 0.20 -15.73 -16.47
CA GLU A 127 -0.94 -16.65 -16.51
C GLU A 127 -1.71 -16.65 -15.19
N ALA A 128 -1.01 -16.71 -14.06
CA ALA A 128 -1.63 -16.61 -12.73
C ALA A 128 -2.40 -15.30 -12.56
N PHE A 129 -1.78 -14.16 -12.95
CA PHE A 129 -2.43 -12.86 -12.89
C PHE A 129 -3.65 -12.81 -13.82
N LYS A 130 -3.52 -13.26 -15.07
CA LYS A 130 -4.63 -13.31 -16.03
C LYS A 130 -5.80 -14.14 -15.50
N ASN A 131 -5.52 -15.27 -14.85
CA ASN A 131 -6.56 -16.10 -14.25
C ASN A 131 -7.22 -15.42 -13.04
N ALA A 132 -6.43 -14.74 -12.19
CA ALA A 132 -6.95 -14.01 -11.03
C ALA A 132 -7.91 -12.88 -11.42
N ILE A 133 -7.65 -12.18 -12.54
CA ILE A 133 -8.46 -11.03 -12.99
C ILE A 133 -9.62 -11.40 -13.92
N ARG A 134 -9.80 -12.69 -14.28
CA ARG A 134 -10.93 -13.13 -15.12
C ARG A 134 -12.27 -13.10 -14.38
N PHE A 135 -12.26 -13.26 -13.05
CA PHE A 135 -13.47 -13.30 -12.23
C PHE A 135 -14.01 -11.93 -11.82
N THR A 136 -13.44 -10.83 -12.33
CA THR A 136 -13.89 -9.46 -12.05
C THR A 136 -14.73 -8.86 -13.19
N GLU A 137 -15.23 -9.69 -14.10
CA GLU A 137 -16.25 -9.30 -15.09
C GLU A 137 -17.64 -9.59 -14.48
N VAL A 138 -18.15 -8.65 -13.68
CA VAL A 138 -19.54 -8.59 -13.22
C VAL A 138 -20.08 -7.21 -13.57
#